data_AF-A0A094M812-F1
#
_entry.id   AF-A0A094M812-F1
#
_cell.length_a   1.000
_cell.length_b   1.000
_cell.length_c   1.000
_cell.angle_alpha   90.00
_cell.angle_beta   90.00
_cell.angle_gamma   90.00
#
_symmetry.space_group_name_H-M   'P 1'
#
loop_
_entity.id
_entity.type
_entity.pdbx_description
1 polymer ?
#
loop_
_entity_poly.entity_id
_entity_poly.type
_entity_poly.pdbx_seq_one_letter_code
_entity_poly.pdbx_strand_id
1 'polypeptide(L)'
;MEQWIAMLLLISAIRLLQIRKISDSVSILAFQSFVLALTAGALWYQTKLPHLLVAAVLTLVVKAMIIPAVLHYTIKKIDVHRQVERVTSKYSSLLIAIILSVAGFYVTSRLHLPSTKFGAPYLPVSITLVFLGTFIMVDHKKALMQGIGLITIENGLFLVAQAISYGMPMMVELGIFFDMLVTVVIIGILSFRIHSTFESLNIEKMSNLKG
;
A
#
# COMPACT_ATOMS: atom_id res chain seq x y z
N MET A 1 6.21 -17.14 -14.07
CA MET A 1 5.21 -16.06 -14.02
C MET A 1 5.24 -15.36 -12.66
N GLU A 2 5.21 -16.10 -11.56
CA GLU A 2 5.09 -15.55 -10.20
C GLU A 2 6.23 -14.61 -9.77
N GLN A 3 7.47 -14.92 -10.14
CA GLN A 3 8.62 -14.05 -9.85
C GLN A 3 8.54 -12.67 -10.53
N TRP A 4 7.98 -12.60 -11.75
CA TRP A 4 7.82 -11.33 -12.47
C TRP A 4 6.80 -10.43 -11.78
N ILE A 5 5.74 -11.01 -11.21
CA ILE A 5 4.71 -10.26 -10.51
C ILE A 5 5.26 -9.69 -9.19
N ALA A 6 5.98 -10.52 -8.44
CA ALA A 6 6.67 -10.09 -7.23
C ALA A 6 7.65 -8.93 -7.51
N MET A 7 8.40 -9.01 -8.62
CA MET A 7 9.32 -7.95 -9.05
C MET A 7 8.58 -6.66 -9.45
N LEU A 8 7.45 -6.75 -10.15
CA LEU A 8 6.61 -5.59 -10.50
C LEU A 8 6.06 -4.88 -9.26
N LEU A 9 5.62 -5.63 -8.24
CA LEU A 9 5.13 -5.08 -6.98
C LEU A 9 6.25 -4.37 -6.21
N LEU A 10 7.46 -4.94 -6.18
CA LEU A 10 8.60 -4.32 -5.54
C LEU A 10 9.05 -3.03 -6.26
N ILE A 11 9.15 -3.07 -7.60
CA ILE A 11 9.54 -1.90 -8.41
C ILE A 11 8.53 -0.78 -8.24
N SER A 12 7.23 -1.08 -8.25
CA SER A 12 6.19 -0.07 -8.05
C SER A 12 6.25 0.56 -6.66
N ALA A 13 6.58 -0.21 -5.62
CA ALA A 13 6.75 0.33 -4.26
C ALA A 13 7.97 1.26 -4.16
N ILE A 14 9.10 0.88 -4.77
CA ILE A 14 10.27 1.75 -4.87
C ILE A 14 9.94 3.02 -5.69
N ARG A 15 9.08 2.90 -6.70
CA ARG A 15 8.65 4.04 -7.51
C ARG A 15 7.80 5.03 -6.73
N LEU A 16 6.99 4.59 -5.74
CA LEU A 16 6.28 5.48 -4.80
C LEU A 16 7.23 6.46 -4.10
N LEU A 17 8.44 6.00 -3.77
CA LEU A 17 9.48 6.84 -3.18
C LEU A 17 10.14 7.80 -4.16
N GLN A 18 9.85 7.78 -5.45
CA GLN A 18 10.43 8.72 -6.42
C GLN A 18 9.44 9.78 -6.90
N ILE A 19 8.18 9.65 -6.50
CA ILE A 19 7.11 10.51 -6.97
C ILE A 19 7.19 11.92 -6.39
N ARG A 20 6.95 12.89 -7.27
CA ARG A 20 6.89 14.32 -6.94
C ARG A 20 5.46 14.82 -6.72
N LYS A 21 4.45 14.18 -7.29
CA LYS A 21 3.04 14.58 -7.19
C LYS A 21 2.20 13.51 -6.51
N ILE A 22 1.38 13.90 -5.53
CA ILE A 22 0.53 12.96 -4.78
C ILE A 22 -0.44 12.20 -5.71
N SER A 23 -0.91 12.82 -6.79
CA SER A 23 -1.75 12.18 -7.81
C SER A 23 -1.10 10.96 -8.46
N ASP A 24 0.22 11.04 -8.72
CA ASP A 24 0.93 9.96 -9.40
C ASP A 24 1.07 8.76 -8.46
N SER A 25 1.19 8.99 -7.14
CA SER A 25 1.18 7.94 -6.13
C SER A 25 -0.12 7.13 -6.15
N VAL A 26 -1.26 7.80 -6.35
CA VAL A 26 -2.57 7.13 -6.44
C VAL A 26 -2.63 6.22 -7.66
N SER A 27 -2.11 6.66 -8.80
CA SER A 27 -2.05 5.83 -10.02
C SER A 27 -1.14 4.61 -9.85
N ILE A 28 -0.03 4.75 -9.13
CA ILE A 28 0.85 3.59 -8.83
C ILE A 28 0.17 2.61 -7.87
N LEU A 29 -0.53 3.10 -6.85
CA LEU A 29 -1.33 2.25 -5.97
C LEU A 29 -2.42 1.49 -6.74
N ALA A 30 -3.10 2.15 -7.67
CA ALA A 30 -4.10 1.51 -8.53
C ALA A 30 -3.45 0.38 -9.36
N PHE A 31 -2.28 0.65 -9.94
CA PHE A 31 -1.52 -0.35 -10.70
C PHE A 31 -1.06 -1.52 -9.82
N GLN A 32 -0.54 -1.27 -8.61
CA GLN A 32 -0.19 -2.32 -7.66
C GLN A 32 -1.39 -3.20 -7.32
N SER A 33 -2.52 -2.56 -7.03
CA SER A 33 -3.77 -3.25 -6.68
C SER A 33 -4.31 -4.08 -7.84
N PHE A 34 -4.19 -3.59 -9.06
CA PHE A 34 -4.51 -4.35 -10.27
C PHE A 34 -3.61 -5.59 -10.42
N VAL A 35 -2.30 -5.44 -10.20
CA VAL A 35 -1.35 -6.56 -10.23
C VAL A 35 -1.68 -7.60 -9.14
N LEU A 36 -2.09 -7.16 -7.95
CA LEU A 36 -2.56 -8.06 -6.87
C LEU A 36 -3.86 -8.80 -7.23
N ALA A 37 -4.80 -8.13 -7.89
CA ALA A 37 -6.02 -8.78 -8.38
C ALA A 37 -5.68 -9.87 -9.41
N LEU A 38 -4.69 -9.63 -10.28
CA LEU A 38 -4.19 -10.63 -11.23
C LEU A 38 -3.51 -11.81 -10.54
N THR A 39 -2.74 -11.59 -9.46
CA THR A 39 -2.17 -12.73 -8.70
C THR A 39 -3.26 -13.58 -8.08
N ALA A 40 -4.25 -12.97 -7.43
CA ALA A 40 -5.36 -13.70 -6.83
C ALA A 40 -6.17 -14.47 -7.90
N GLY A 41 -6.39 -13.87 -9.07
CA GLY A 41 -7.05 -14.53 -10.20
C GLY A 41 -6.23 -15.68 -10.79
N ALA A 42 -4.90 -15.54 -10.87
CA ALA A 42 -4.00 -16.61 -11.33
C ALA A 42 -3.95 -17.78 -10.34
N LEU A 43 -3.98 -17.50 -9.03
CA LEU A 43 -4.09 -18.52 -7.99
C LEU A 43 -5.45 -19.22 -8.03
N TRP A 44 -6.54 -18.48 -8.27
CA TRP A 44 -7.87 -19.06 -8.48
C TRP A 44 -7.88 -20.02 -9.68
N TYR A 45 -7.30 -19.64 -10.81
CA TYR A 45 -7.26 -20.50 -12.00
C TYR A 45 -6.57 -21.84 -11.73
N GLN A 46 -5.52 -21.84 -10.90
CA GLN A 46 -4.76 -23.03 -10.55
C GLN A 46 -5.41 -23.89 -9.46
N THR A 47 -6.01 -23.27 -8.44
CA THR A 47 -6.56 -23.97 -7.26
C THR A 47 -8.06 -24.24 -7.34
N LYS A 48 -8.78 -23.52 -8.21
CA LYS A 48 -10.25 -23.52 -8.39
C LYS A 48 -11.05 -23.21 -7.11
N LEU A 49 -10.43 -22.57 -6.13
CA LEU A 49 -11.07 -22.23 -4.86
C LEU A 49 -11.94 -20.97 -4.98
N PRO A 50 -13.27 -21.02 -4.74
CA PRO A 50 -14.17 -19.90 -5.03
C PRO A 50 -13.85 -18.62 -4.25
N HIS A 51 -13.29 -18.74 -3.03
CA HIS A 51 -12.92 -17.57 -2.23
C HIS A 51 -11.81 -16.72 -2.90
N LEU A 52 -10.90 -17.33 -3.65
CA LEU A 52 -9.85 -16.60 -4.38
C LEU A 52 -10.39 -15.76 -5.54
N LEU A 53 -11.46 -16.23 -6.20
CA LEU A 53 -12.15 -15.43 -7.21
C LEU A 53 -12.79 -14.19 -6.58
N VAL A 54 -13.45 -14.38 -5.44
CA VAL A 54 -14.04 -13.28 -4.68
C VAL A 54 -12.97 -12.30 -4.23
N ALA A 55 -11.83 -12.79 -3.72
CA ALA A 55 -10.69 -11.96 -3.35
C ALA A 55 -10.13 -11.15 -4.53
N ALA A 56 -10.01 -11.77 -5.71
CA ALA A 56 -9.54 -11.10 -6.92
C ALA A 56 -10.49 -9.99 -7.37
N VAL A 57 -11.79 -10.27 -7.42
CA VAL A 57 -12.82 -9.29 -7.80
C VAL A 57 -12.90 -8.16 -6.78
N LEU A 58 -12.91 -8.47 -5.48
CA LEU A 58 -12.90 -7.46 -4.42
C LEU A 58 -11.65 -6.58 -4.49
N THR A 59 -10.48 -7.17 -4.68
CA THR A 59 -9.23 -6.42 -4.83
C THR A 59 -9.31 -5.47 -6.03
N LEU A 60 -9.85 -5.93 -7.15
CA LEU A 60 -9.99 -5.11 -8.35
C LEU A 60 -10.96 -3.94 -8.11
N VAL A 61 -12.18 -4.23 -7.64
CA VAL A 61 -13.23 -3.22 -7.47
C VAL A 61 -12.85 -2.24 -6.35
N VAL A 62 -12.46 -2.74 -5.19
CA VAL A 62 -12.16 -1.91 -4.03
C VAL A 62 -10.83 -1.20 -4.21
N LYS A 63 -9.73 -1.96 -4.38
CA LYS A 63 -8.39 -1.38 -4.32
C LYS A 63 -7.93 -0.75 -5.62
N ALA A 64 -8.31 -1.28 -6.78
CA ALA A 64 -7.88 -0.71 -8.06
C ALA A 64 -8.82 0.36 -8.60
N MET A 65 -10.08 0.45 -8.12
CA MET A 65 -11.05 1.46 -8.57
C MET A 65 -11.51 2.40 -7.45
N ILE A 66 -12.18 1.89 -6.40
CA ILE A 66 -12.82 2.72 -5.38
C ILE A 66 -11.80 3.57 -4.62
N ILE A 67 -10.76 2.95 -4.07
CA ILE A 67 -9.75 3.65 -3.27
C ILE A 67 -9.04 4.75 -4.08
N PRO A 68 -8.51 4.46 -5.29
CA PRO A 68 -7.95 5.48 -6.16
C PRO A 68 -8.91 6.60 -6.50
N ALA A 69 -10.20 6.31 -6.72
CA ALA A 69 -11.21 7.31 -7.01
C ALA A 69 -11.46 8.25 -5.81
N VAL A 70 -11.57 7.70 -4.59
CA VAL A 70 -11.75 8.51 -3.36
C VAL A 70 -10.53 9.39 -3.11
N LEU A 71 -9.31 8.86 -3.28
CA LEU A 71 -8.08 9.63 -3.13
C LEU A 71 -7.97 10.72 -4.21
N HIS A 72 -8.24 10.41 -5.48
CA HIS A 72 -8.23 11.41 -6.55
C HIS A 72 -9.26 12.52 -6.32
N TYR A 73 -10.47 12.16 -5.89
CA TYR A 73 -11.51 13.12 -5.55
C TYR A 73 -11.06 14.04 -4.41
N THR A 74 -10.47 13.47 -3.36
CA THR A 74 -9.94 14.23 -2.21
C THR A 74 -8.83 15.18 -2.63
N ILE A 75 -7.87 14.71 -3.44
CA ILE A 75 -6.77 15.53 -3.96
C ILE A 75 -7.30 16.68 -4.82
N LYS A 76 -8.30 16.42 -5.67
CA LYS A 76 -8.89 17.45 -6.54
C LYS A 76 -9.68 18.50 -5.74
N LYS A 77 -10.37 18.09 -4.68
CA LYS A 77 -11.22 18.96 -3.87
C LYS A 77 -10.43 19.89 -2.94
N ILE A 78 -9.27 19.45 -2.48
CA ILE A 78 -8.47 20.18 -1.48
C ILE A 78 -7.59 21.28 -2.12
N ASP A 79 -7.35 21.27 -3.43
CA ASP A 79 -6.56 22.27 -4.20
C ASP A 79 -5.17 22.65 -3.63
N VAL A 80 -4.66 21.88 -2.66
CA VAL A 80 -3.33 22.13 -2.08
C VAL A 80 -2.25 21.67 -3.03
N HIS A 81 -1.17 22.47 -3.08
CA HIS A 81 0.15 22.15 -3.62
C HIS A 81 0.37 20.64 -3.72
N ARG A 82 0.11 20.09 -4.92
CA ARG A 82 0.09 18.64 -5.23
C ARG A 82 1.46 17.98 -5.04
N GLN A 83 2.46 18.74 -4.64
CA GLN A 83 3.82 18.28 -4.45
C GLN A 83 3.97 17.47 -3.16
N VAL A 84 4.75 16.42 -3.25
CA VAL A 84 5.10 15.55 -2.14
C VAL A 84 6.12 16.25 -1.26
N GLU A 85 5.81 16.46 0.02
CA GLU A 85 6.71 17.03 1.03
C GLU A 85 7.26 15.92 1.92
N ARG A 86 8.59 15.79 1.94
CA ARG A 86 9.31 14.75 2.66
C ARG A 86 10.21 15.34 3.73
N VAL A 87 10.49 14.55 4.75
CA VAL A 87 11.49 14.86 5.77
C VAL A 87 12.89 14.58 5.22
N THR A 88 13.06 13.52 4.44
CA THR A 88 14.34 13.07 3.92
C THR A 88 14.61 13.55 2.48
N SER A 89 15.89 13.70 2.12
CA SER A 89 16.31 13.95 0.73
C SER A 89 15.96 12.76 -0.19
N LYS A 90 15.69 13.05 -1.47
CA LYS A 90 15.36 12.03 -2.48
C LYS A 90 16.41 10.90 -2.54
N TYR A 91 17.70 11.23 -2.50
CA TYR A 91 18.77 10.23 -2.58
C TYR A 91 18.85 9.36 -1.33
N SER A 92 18.78 9.97 -0.15
CA SER A 92 18.78 9.24 1.12
C SER A 92 17.56 8.33 1.26
N SER A 93 16.37 8.77 0.79
CA SER A 93 15.16 7.93 0.78
C SER A 93 15.33 6.66 -0.07
N LEU A 94 16.07 6.73 -1.18
CA LEU A 94 16.36 5.56 -2.00
C LEU A 94 17.35 4.61 -1.35
N LEU A 95 18.38 5.13 -0.68
CA LEU A 95 19.32 4.29 0.07
C LEU A 95 18.62 3.54 1.20
N ILE A 96 17.75 4.23 1.97
CA ILE A 96 16.95 3.61 3.01
C ILE A 96 16.04 2.53 2.42
N ALA A 97 15.41 2.79 1.27
CA ALA A 97 14.55 1.80 0.61
C ALA A 97 15.30 0.54 0.19
N ILE A 98 16.53 0.68 -0.32
CA ILE A 98 17.39 -0.47 -0.65
C ILE A 98 17.72 -1.26 0.62
N ILE A 99 18.13 -0.57 1.69
CA ILE A 99 18.43 -1.21 2.99
C ILE A 99 17.21 -1.95 3.53
N LEU A 100 16.03 -1.32 3.53
CA LEU A 100 14.77 -1.94 3.97
C LEU A 100 14.37 -3.11 3.09
N SER A 101 14.63 -3.05 1.78
CA SER A 101 14.38 -4.16 0.87
C SER A 101 15.26 -5.35 1.21
N VAL A 102 16.57 -5.14 1.39
CA VAL A 102 17.51 -6.18 1.83
C VAL A 102 17.10 -6.74 3.19
N ALA A 103 16.72 -5.88 4.14
CA ALA A 103 16.24 -6.29 5.45
C ALA A 103 14.97 -7.17 5.36
N GLY A 104 14.01 -6.82 4.50
CA GLY A 104 12.79 -7.62 4.31
C GLY A 104 13.08 -9.04 3.79
N PHE A 105 13.99 -9.16 2.82
CA PHE A 105 14.46 -10.45 2.33
C PHE A 105 15.21 -11.24 3.41
N TYR A 106 16.09 -10.57 4.15
CA TYR A 106 16.83 -11.19 5.24
C TYR A 106 15.90 -11.72 6.34
N VAL A 107 14.95 -10.90 6.80
CA VAL A 107 13.96 -11.27 7.82
C VAL A 107 13.14 -12.48 7.38
N THR A 108 12.66 -12.46 6.13
CA THR A 108 11.89 -13.58 5.58
C THR A 108 12.70 -14.87 5.53
N SER A 109 13.98 -14.81 5.18
CA SER A 109 14.87 -15.97 5.16
C SER A 109 15.13 -16.57 6.55
N ARG A 110 15.03 -15.76 7.62
CA ARG A 110 15.26 -16.22 8.99
C ARG A 110 14.00 -16.74 9.69
N LEU A 111 12.84 -16.18 9.36
CA LEU A 111 11.59 -16.52 10.04
C LEU A 111 11.04 -17.91 9.69
N HIS A 112 11.55 -18.57 8.64
CA HIS A 112 11.06 -19.87 8.16
C HIS A 112 9.53 -19.94 8.10
N LEU A 113 8.91 -18.87 7.59
CA LEU A 113 7.45 -18.75 7.56
C LEU A 113 6.84 -19.91 6.78
N PRO A 114 5.77 -20.55 7.30
CA PRO A 114 5.05 -21.55 6.54
C PRO A 114 4.53 -20.88 5.27
N SER A 115 4.89 -21.45 4.11
CA SER A 115 4.44 -20.93 2.83
C SER A 115 3.94 -22.05 1.96
N THR A 116 2.96 -21.70 1.15
CA THR A 116 2.47 -22.57 0.10
C THR A 116 3.50 -22.66 -1.03
N LYS A 117 3.44 -23.72 -1.84
CA LYS A 117 4.37 -23.95 -2.95
C LYS A 117 4.42 -22.77 -3.95
N PHE A 118 3.30 -22.05 -4.07
CA PHE A 118 3.14 -20.86 -4.91
C PHE A 118 3.28 -19.55 -4.11
N GLY A 119 3.18 -19.58 -2.79
CA GLY A 119 3.30 -18.41 -1.93
C GLY A 119 4.74 -18.01 -1.60
N ALA A 120 5.67 -18.96 -1.59
CA ALA A 120 7.06 -18.74 -1.18
C ALA A 120 7.76 -17.55 -1.89
N PRO A 121 7.58 -17.30 -3.20
CA PRO A 121 8.19 -16.16 -3.88
C PRO A 121 7.64 -14.79 -3.44
N TYR A 122 6.41 -14.74 -2.91
CA TYR A 122 5.73 -13.49 -2.54
C TYR A 122 6.04 -13.06 -1.11
N LEU A 123 6.45 -13.98 -0.24
CA LEU A 123 6.77 -13.68 1.16
C LEU A 123 7.83 -12.57 1.31
N PRO A 124 9.02 -12.65 0.69
CA PRO A 124 10.04 -11.61 0.85
C PRO A 124 9.56 -10.23 0.40
N VAL A 125 8.85 -10.18 -0.73
CA VAL A 125 8.31 -8.94 -1.29
C VAL A 125 7.22 -8.36 -0.39
N SER A 126 6.38 -9.22 0.18
CA SER A 126 5.30 -8.78 1.07
C SER A 126 5.83 -8.12 2.36
N ILE A 127 6.89 -8.67 2.97
CA ILE A 127 7.55 -8.07 4.12
C ILE A 127 8.26 -6.77 3.72
N THR A 128 8.92 -6.74 2.56
CA THR A 128 9.51 -5.50 2.04
C THR A 128 8.45 -4.42 1.83
N LEU A 129 7.26 -4.75 1.32
CA LEU A 129 6.16 -3.79 1.16
C LEU A 129 5.71 -3.21 2.50
N VAL A 130 5.63 -4.02 3.56
CA VAL A 130 5.32 -3.53 4.91
C VAL A 130 6.39 -2.53 5.36
N PHE A 131 7.67 -2.85 5.23
CA PHE A 131 8.76 -1.93 5.62
C PHE A 131 8.77 -0.64 4.80
N LEU A 132 8.59 -0.73 3.48
CA LEU A 132 8.53 0.43 2.61
C LEU A 132 7.29 1.28 2.86
N GLY A 133 6.13 0.66 3.10
CA GLY A 133 4.90 1.37 3.44
C GLY A 133 5.02 2.14 4.75
N THR A 134 5.63 1.53 5.77
CA THR A 134 5.95 2.21 7.04
C THR A 134 6.92 3.37 6.82
N PHE A 135 7.96 3.18 6.01
CA PHE A 135 8.89 4.26 5.69
C PHE A 135 8.22 5.41 4.92
N ILE A 136 7.35 5.11 3.95
CA ILE A 136 6.55 6.12 3.25
C ILE A 136 5.69 6.89 4.26
N MET A 137 5.06 6.22 5.21
CA MET A 137 4.24 6.86 6.22
C MET A 137 5.05 7.82 7.12
N VAL A 138 6.25 7.42 7.53
CA VAL A 138 7.11 8.24 8.40
C VAL A 138 7.80 9.39 7.64
N ASP A 139 8.24 9.17 6.40
CA ASP A 139 9.02 10.15 5.64
C ASP A 139 8.18 11.32 5.12
N HIS A 140 6.84 11.22 5.15
CA HIS A 140 5.95 12.20 4.54
C HIS A 140 5.18 13.05 5.54
N LYS A 141 5.13 14.36 5.26
CA LYS A 141 4.47 15.36 6.12
C LYS A 141 2.97 15.49 5.87
N LYS A 142 2.48 15.03 4.71
CA LYS A 142 1.08 15.17 4.28
C LYS A 142 0.26 13.94 4.65
N ALA A 143 -0.88 14.14 5.29
CA ALA A 143 -1.82 13.08 5.70
C ALA A 143 -2.15 12.10 4.55
N LEU A 144 -2.35 12.62 3.33
CA LEU A 144 -2.61 11.80 2.14
C LEU A 144 -1.47 10.83 1.82
N MET A 145 -0.21 11.27 1.94
CA MET A 145 0.95 10.40 1.71
C MET A 145 1.14 9.39 2.84
N GLN A 146 0.82 9.77 4.08
CA GLN A 146 0.79 8.83 5.20
C GLN A 146 -0.25 7.72 4.98
N GLY A 147 -1.43 8.09 4.48
CA GLY A 147 -2.46 7.15 4.06
C GLY A 147 -2.03 6.23 2.92
N ILE A 148 -1.31 6.75 1.92
CA ILE A 148 -0.69 5.92 0.86
C ILE A 148 0.30 4.91 1.44
N GLY A 149 1.10 5.32 2.44
CA GLY A 149 1.98 4.42 3.18
C GLY A 149 1.21 3.30 3.86
N LEU A 150 0.11 3.63 4.56
CA LEU A 150 -0.76 2.65 5.22
C LEU A 150 -1.37 1.65 4.23
N ILE A 151 -1.90 2.11 3.09
CA ILE A 151 -2.43 1.24 2.02
C ILE A 151 -1.34 0.31 1.47
N THR A 152 -0.09 0.79 1.39
CA THR A 152 1.06 -0.02 0.97
C THR A 152 1.38 -1.12 1.98
N ILE A 153 1.27 -0.83 3.28
CA ILE A 153 1.42 -1.83 4.36
C ILE A 153 0.33 -2.90 4.22
N GLU A 154 -0.92 -2.51 4.07
CA GLU A 154 -2.04 -3.44 3.90
C GLU A 154 -1.89 -4.32 2.65
N ASN A 155 -1.33 -3.79 1.56
CA ASN A 155 -1.00 -4.58 0.37
C ASN A 155 0.08 -5.64 0.65
N GLY A 156 1.09 -5.29 1.46
CA GLY A 156 2.06 -6.26 1.97
C GLY A 156 1.40 -7.34 2.82
N LEU A 157 0.56 -6.97 3.79
CA LEU A 157 -0.16 -7.91 4.65
C LEU A 157 -1.09 -8.85 3.87
N PHE A 158 -1.79 -8.32 2.86
CA PHE A 158 -2.63 -9.12 1.98
C PHE A 158 -1.82 -10.17 1.21
N LEU A 159 -0.63 -9.82 0.72
CA LEU A 159 0.27 -10.78 0.08
C LEU A 159 0.80 -11.84 1.05
N VAL A 160 1.16 -11.46 2.29
CA VAL A 160 1.59 -12.42 3.32
C VAL A 160 0.48 -13.47 3.51
N ALA A 161 -0.75 -13.01 3.71
CA ALA A 161 -1.90 -13.88 3.89
C ALA A 161 -2.14 -14.84 2.73
N GLN A 162 -2.08 -14.33 1.50
CA GLN A 162 -2.19 -15.13 0.28
C GLN A 162 -1.06 -16.16 0.19
N ALA A 163 0.17 -15.78 0.57
CA ALA A 163 1.34 -16.65 0.50
C ALA A 163 1.32 -17.80 1.53
N ILE A 164 0.85 -17.55 2.75
CA ILE A 164 0.86 -18.52 3.85
C ILE A 164 -0.29 -19.54 3.74
N SER A 165 -1.48 -19.09 3.32
CA SER A 165 -2.70 -19.92 3.45
C SER A 165 -3.43 -20.23 2.14
N TYR A 166 -2.85 -19.91 0.97
CA TYR A 166 -3.59 -19.84 -0.31
C TYR A 166 -4.77 -18.86 -0.25
N GLY A 167 -4.65 -17.83 0.59
CA GLY A 167 -5.76 -16.97 1.00
C GLY A 167 -6.18 -17.24 2.45
N MET A 168 -6.72 -16.22 3.12
CA MET A 168 -7.27 -16.40 4.47
C MET A 168 -8.75 -16.80 4.38
N PRO A 169 -9.37 -17.33 5.46
CA PRO A 169 -10.80 -17.55 5.47
C PRO A 169 -11.55 -16.29 5.02
N MET A 170 -12.58 -16.45 4.20
CA MET A 170 -13.27 -15.35 3.53
C MET A 170 -13.73 -14.23 4.49
N MET A 171 -14.10 -14.58 5.73
CA MET A 171 -14.42 -13.61 6.79
C MET A 171 -13.27 -12.63 7.07
N VAL A 172 -12.04 -13.13 7.14
CA VAL A 172 -10.85 -12.31 7.45
C VAL A 172 -10.52 -11.40 6.28
N GLU A 173 -10.61 -11.90 5.04
CA GLU A 173 -10.37 -11.09 3.85
C GLU A 173 -11.38 -9.94 3.75
N LEU A 174 -12.67 -10.22 3.95
CA LEU A 174 -13.71 -9.18 4.00
C LEU A 174 -13.45 -8.16 5.09
N GLY A 175 -12.98 -8.58 6.27
CA GLY A 175 -12.56 -7.68 7.35
C GLY A 175 -11.46 -6.72 6.91
N ILE A 176 -10.43 -7.22 6.22
CA ILE A 176 -9.33 -6.39 5.70
C ILE A 176 -9.82 -5.41 4.63
N PHE A 177 -10.68 -5.87 3.71
CA PHE A 177 -11.23 -4.96 2.69
C PHE A 177 -12.10 -3.86 3.32
N PHE A 178 -12.88 -4.20 4.34
CA PHE A 178 -13.70 -3.24 5.07
C PHE A 178 -12.83 -2.24 5.85
N ASP A 179 -11.81 -2.71 6.57
CA ASP A 179 -10.85 -1.86 7.28
C ASP A 179 -10.16 -0.87 6.34
N MET A 180 -9.73 -1.34 5.17
CA MET A 180 -9.10 -0.50 4.16
C MET A 180 -10.07 0.58 3.61
N LEU A 181 -11.35 0.25 3.39
CA LEU A 181 -12.36 1.24 3.00
C LEU A 181 -12.54 2.32 4.05
N VAL A 182 -12.68 1.91 5.32
CA VAL A 182 -12.81 2.84 6.46
C VAL A 182 -11.57 3.73 6.56
N THR A 183 -10.38 3.15 6.45
CA THR A 183 -9.10 3.86 6.45
C THR A 183 -9.06 4.96 5.39
N VAL A 184 -9.43 4.66 4.14
CA VAL A 184 -9.42 5.63 3.04
C VAL A 184 -10.43 6.75 3.25
N VAL A 185 -11.62 6.43 3.78
CA VAL A 185 -12.64 7.43 4.14
C VAL A 185 -12.12 8.34 5.25
N ILE A 186 -11.52 7.77 6.31
CA ILE A 186 -10.94 8.54 7.42
C ILE A 186 -9.82 9.45 6.92
N ILE A 187 -8.91 8.95 6.08
CA ILE A 187 -7.85 9.76 5.47
C ILE A 187 -8.45 10.91 4.66
N GLY A 188 -9.50 10.65 3.89
CA GLY A 188 -10.22 11.67 3.11
C GLY A 188 -10.82 12.76 3.99
N ILE A 189 -11.57 12.38 5.03
CA ILE A 189 -12.21 13.29 5.98
C ILE A 189 -11.16 14.09 6.76
N LEU A 190 -10.14 13.44 7.31
CA LEU A 190 -9.08 14.09 8.06
C LEU A 190 -8.29 15.05 7.16
N SER A 191 -7.95 14.64 5.94
CA SER A 191 -7.26 15.53 5.00
C SER A 191 -8.09 16.78 4.70
N PHE A 192 -9.41 16.62 4.49
CA PHE A 192 -10.30 17.75 4.28
C PHE A 192 -10.39 18.66 5.52
N ARG A 193 -10.52 18.07 6.71
CA ARG A 193 -10.62 18.81 7.98
C ARG A 193 -9.33 19.57 8.29
N ILE A 194 -8.16 18.92 8.18
CA ILE A 194 -6.85 19.55 8.38
C ILE A 194 -6.69 20.71 7.41
N HIS A 195 -7.04 20.51 6.13
CA HIS A 195 -7.00 21.60 5.15
C HIS A 195 -7.92 22.76 5.51
N SER A 196 -9.18 22.50 5.90
CA SER A 196 -10.13 23.55 6.25
C SER A 196 -9.75 24.32 7.51
N THR A 197 -8.98 23.72 8.42
CA THR A 197 -8.57 24.36 9.68
C THR A 197 -7.23 25.09 9.58
N PHE A 198 -6.27 24.55 8.83
CA PHE A 198 -4.87 25.03 8.82
C PHE A 198 -4.40 25.57 7.47
N GLU A 199 -5.28 25.62 6.45
CA GLU A 199 -4.96 25.93 5.04
C GLU A 199 -3.74 25.14 4.52
N SER A 200 -3.53 23.95 5.08
CA SER A 200 -2.36 23.12 4.86
C SER A 200 -2.69 21.67 5.12
N LEU A 201 -1.95 20.76 4.49
CA LEU A 201 -2.02 19.32 4.78
C LEU A 201 -0.83 18.84 5.62
N ASN A 202 0.06 19.73 6.05
CA ASN A 202 1.25 19.40 6.81
C ASN A 202 0.91 19.18 8.29
N ILE A 203 1.12 17.95 8.77
CA ILE A 203 0.79 17.53 10.14
C ILE A 203 1.76 18.11 11.18
N GLU A 204 2.99 18.52 10.81
CA GLU A 204 3.90 19.20 11.74
C GLU A 204 3.33 20.52 12.26
N LYS A 205 2.45 21.19 11.51
CA LYS A 205 1.78 22.40 12.01
C LYS A 205 0.84 22.09 13.18
N MET A 206 0.34 20.86 13.27
CA MET A 206 -0.54 20.41 14.34
C MET A 206 0.22 20.05 15.62
N SER A 207 1.49 19.64 15.54
CA SER A 207 2.29 19.30 16.74
C SER A 207 2.69 20.54 17.56
N ASN A 208 2.50 21.74 17.02
CA ASN A 208 2.76 23.00 17.72
C ASN A 208 1.55 23.54 18.49
N LEU A 209 0.42 22.81 18.48
CA LEU A 209 -0.74 23.18 19.28
C LEU A 209 -0.48 22.78 20.73
N LYS A 210 -0.26 23.80 21.57
CA LYS A 210 -0.32 23.64 23.02
C LYS A 210 -1.79 23.47 23.40
N GLY A 211 -2.11 22.32 23.99
CA GLY A 211 -3.38 22.11 24.69
C GLY A 211 -3.47 22.99 25.93
#